data_AF-A0A2M7XYT9-F1
#
_entry.id   AF-A0A2M7XYT9-F1
#
_cell.length_a   1.000
_cell.length_b   1.000
_cell.length_c   1.000
_cell.angle_alpha   90.00
_cell.angle_beta   90.00
_cell.angle_gamma   90.00
#
_symmetry.space_group_name_H-M   'P 1'
#
loop_
_entity.id
_entity.type
_entity.pdbx_description
1 polymer ?
#
loop_
_entity_poly.entity_id
_entity_poly.type
_entity_poly.pdbx_seq_one_letter_code
_entity_poly.pdbx_strand_id
1 'polypeptide(L)'
;MDKEYISLPKLAELLGVSRQAIQKKLVGKINAGVVKVKTEGNTYFIEIATLPDDLKLRLKNLPEMGKEKAQKLMDNTDKDLHFEKELWSAADKLRGNIDASDYKYIVLGLIFLKYVSDAYYNTKTKLLTKLSDVKGTYYVGNEEARKSVVEDPNRYRGEGVFFIPEKARWEYLRSKAGHPDIAKFIDEAMEEIEKENPKQLSGVLPKNYIRTPLEPHILGELVNIFSKIDFSEDEKK
;
A
#
# COMPACT_ATOMS: atom_id res chain seq x y z
N MET A 1 6.07 5.28 24.64
CA MET A 1 6.32 6.42 23.73
C MET A 1 6.77 5.80 22.42
N ASP A 2 5.89 5.79 21.43
CA ASP A 2 6.25 5.31 20.10
C ASP A 2 7.39 6.16 19.55
N LYS A 3 8.40 5.47 19.01
CA LYS A 3 9.56 6.15 18.43
C LYS A 3 9.17 6.60 17.03
N GLU A 4 8.87 7.88 16.88
CA GLU A 4 8.59 8.47 15.57
C GLU A 4 9.88 8.66 14.78
N TYR A 5 9.90 8.14 13.55
CA TYR A 5 11.03 8.22 12.63
C TYR A 5 10.68 9.08 11.42
N ILE A 6 11.64 9.86 10.91
CA ILE A 6 11.43 10.72 9.73
C ILE A 6 12.59 10.64 8.76
N SER A 7 12.32 10.61 7.46
CA SER A 7 13.38 10.63 6.44
C SER A 7 14.03 12.01 6.34
N LEU A 8 15.31 12.05 5.97
CA LEU A 8 16.05 13.31 5.80
C LEU A 8 15.40 14.26 4.77
N PRO A 9 14.96 13.78 3.57
CA PRO A 9 14.16 14.60 2.65
C PRO A 9 13.00 15.30 3.31
N LYS A 10 12.28 14.58 4.17
CA LYS A 10 11.04 15.05 4.75
C LYS A 10 11.25 16.05 5.86
N LEU A 11 12.21 15.78 6.73
CA LEU A 11 12.62 16.70 7.77
C LEU A 11 13.05 18.06 7.20
N ALA A 12 13.76 18.07 6.08
CA ALA A 12 14.17 19.30 5.40
C ALA A 12 12.97 20.09 4.86
N GLU A 13 11.99 19.41 4.26
CA GLU A 13 10.76 20.02 3.76
C GLU A 13 9.93 20.64 4.89
N LEU A 14 9.75 19.91 6.01
CA LEU A 14 9.01 20.42 7.18
C LEU A 14 9.66 21.67 7.77
N LEU A 15 10.98 21.69 7.84
CA LEU A 15 11.73 22.80 8.41
C LEU A 15 11.93 23.97 7.43
N GLY A 16 11.45 23.85 6.18
CA GLY A 16 11.60 24.86 5.14
C GLY A 16 13.07 25.14 4.80
N VAL A 17 13.93 24.12 4.86
CA VAL A 17 15.38 24.25 4.60
C VAL A 17 15.86 23.17 3.62
N SER A 18 17.05 23.36 3.05
CA SER A 18 17.60 22.37 2.12
C SER A 18 18.04 21.08 2.82
N ARG A 19 17.94 19.95 2.10
CA ARG A 19 18.40 18.64 2.59
C ARG A 19 19.87 18.67 3.01
N GLN A 20 20.72 19.35 2.23
CA GLN A 20 22.15 19.51 2.53
C GLN A 20 22.39 20.29 3.82
N ALA A 21 21.58 21.32 4.13
CA ALA A 21 21.71 22.08 5.36
C ALA A 21 21.40 21.23 6.60
N ILE A 22 20.34 20.42 6.54
CA ILE A 22 20.01 19.46 7.62
C ILE A 22 21.07 18.37 7.71
N GLN A 23 21.50 17.81 6.58
CA GLN A 23 22.55 16.79 6.56
C GLN A 23 23.83 17.28 7.22
N LYS A 24 24.35 18.45 6.82
CA LYS A 24 25.54 19.06 7.42
C LYS A 24 25.41 19.26 8.93
N LYS A 25 24.20 19.60 9.40
CA LYS A 25 23.90 19.81 10.82
C LYS A 25 23.80 18.53 11.63
N LEU A 26 23.37 17.44 11.01
CA LEU A 26 23.12 16.16 11.68
C LEU A 26 24.29 15.17 11.57
N VAL A 27 25.08 15.18 10.48
CA VAL A 27 26.16 14.19 10.24
C VAL A 27 27.10 14.02 11.43
N GLY A 28 27.59 15.11 12.03
CA GLY A 28 28.47 15.03 13.20
C GLY A 28 27.79 14.41 14.44
N LYS A 29 26.49 14.69 14.62
CA LYS A 29 25.70 14.19 15.76
C LYS A 29 25.23 12.74 15.56
N ILE A 30 25.03 12.33 14.31
CA ILE A 30 24.76 10.94 13.92
C ILE A 30 26.02 10.09 14.17
N ASN A 31 27.18 10.54 13.69
CA ASN A 31 28.45 9.83 13.89
C ASN A 31 28.82 9.72 15.39
N ALA A 32 28.43 10.69 16.20
CA ALA A 32 28.61 10.67 17.66
C ALA A 32 27.55 9.83 18.41
N GLY A 33 26.58 9.23 17.71
CA GLY A 33 25.51 8.42 18.30
C GLY A 33 24.45 9.22 19.09
N VAL A 34 24.51 10.56 19.05
CA VAL A 34 23.57 11.45 19.75
C VAL A 34 22.22 11.47 19.05
N VAL A 35 22.22 11.51 17.72
CA VAL A 35 21.02 11.39 16.89
C VAL A 35 20.95 9.96 16.41
N LYS A 36 19.91 9.24 16.84
CA LYS A 36 19.71 7.84 16.44
C LYS A 36 19.09 7.80 15.05
N VAL A 37 19.65 6.92 14.23
CA VAL A 37 19.15 6.66 12.88
C VAL A 37 18.90 5.17 12.71
N LYS A 38 17.90 4.84 11.91
CA LYS A 38 17.61 3.50 11.43
C LYS A 38 17.81 3.49 9.92
N THR A 39 18.45 2.47 9.39
CA THR A 39 18.60 2.28 7.93
C THR A 39 17.67 1.19 7.46
N GLU A 40 16.86 1.47 6.45
CA GLU A 40 16.09 0.49 5.69
C GLU A 40 16.43 0.67 4.21
N GLY A 41 17.01 -0.37 3.59
CA GLY A 41 17.58 -0.27 2.24
C GLY A 41 18.66 0.81 2.12
N ASN A 42 18.47 1.76 1.18
CA ASN A 42 19.39 2.88 0.92
C ASN A 42 18.96 4.18 1.61
N THR A 43 17.84 4.16 2.35
CA THR A 43 17.28 5.33 3.03
C THR A 43 17.54 5.22 4.52
N TYR A 44 17.97 6.32 5.15
CA TYR A 44 18.08 6.40 6.60
C TYR A 44 17.02 7.33 7.17
N PHE A 45 16.48 6.90 8.31
CA PHE A 45 15.41 7.54 9.04
C PHE A 45 15.92 8.01 10.39
N ILE A 46 15.55 9.22 10.78
CA ILE A 46 16.05 9.90 11.97
C ILE A 46 14.99 9.80 13.06
N GLU A 47 15.36 9.35 14.25
CA GLU A 47 14.47 9.29 15.41
C GLU A 47 14.22 10.72 15.92
N ILE A 48 12.98 11.20 15.78
CA ILE A 48 12.59 12.59 16.07
C ILE A 48 12.92 12.97 17.52
N ALA A 49 12.74 12.03 18.45
CA ALA A 49 13.05 12.22 19.87
C ALA A 49 14.53 12.51 20.14
N THR A 50 15.44 12.15 19.23
CA THR A 50 16.89 12.37 19.37
C THR A 50 17.39 13.62 18.63
N LEU A 51 16.49 14.35 17.95
CA LEU A 51 16.87 15.57 17.26
C LEU A 51 17.39 16.65 18.24
N PRO A 52 18.31 17.52 17.76
CA PRO A 52 18.71 18.72 18.47
C PRO A 52 17.51 19.61 18.88
N ASP A 53 17.59 20.25 20.04
CA ASP A 53 16.49 21.04 20.61
C ASP A 53 16.06 22.20 19.70
N ASP A 54 16.99 22.78 18.95
CA ASP A 54 16.70 23.84 17.99
C ASP A 54 15.81 23.33 16.83
N LEU A 55 16.00 22.09 16.38
CA LEU A 55 15.15 21.49 15.34
C LEU A 55 13.80 21.07 15.91
N LYS A 56 13.78 20.51 17.13
CA LYS A 56 12.53 20.19 17.85
C LYS A 56 11.69 21.44 18.10
N LEU A 57 12.31 22.55 18.46
CA LEU A 57 11.61 23.82 18.70
C LEU A 57 11.00 24.37 17.41
N ARG A 58 11.73 24.28 16.29
CA ARG A 58 11.20 24.68 14.97
C ARG A 58 10.04 23.79 14.51
N LEU A 59 10.09 22.49 14.80
CA LEU A 59 8.95 21.58 14.56
C LEU A 59 7.74 21.95 15.43
N LYS A 60 7.94 22.26 16.71
CA LYS A 60 6.85 22.68 17.62
C LYS A 60 6.18 23.99 17.21
N ASN A 61 6.95 24.92 16.66
CA ASN A 61 6.50 26.27 16.28
C ASN A 61 6.02 26.35 14.82
N LEU A 62 5.73 25.22 14.17
CA LEU A 62 5.11 25.22 12.84
C LEU A 62 3.72 25.89 12.91
N PRO A 63 3.36 26.73 11.92
CA PRO A 63 2.01 27.32 11.84
C PRO A 63 0.93 26.23 11.74
N GLU A 64 -0.30 26.48 12.19
CA GLU A 64 -1.39 25.47 12.25
C GLU A 64 -1.66 24.76 10.90
N MET A 65 -1.75 25.49 9.77
CA MET A 65 -1.81 24.87 8.43
C MET A 65 -0.56 24.03 8.10
N GLY A 66 0.58 24.42 8.67
CA GLY A 66 1.84 23.68 8.58
C GLY A 66 1.86 22.43 9.47
N LYS A 67 1.11 22.40 10.58
CA LYS A 67 0.99 21.23 11.47
C LYS A 67 0.12 20.14 10.85
N GLU A 68 -1.01 20.49 10.23
CA GLU A 68 -1.82 19.51 9.47
C GLU A 68 -1.01 18.90 8.32
N LYS A 69 -0.30 19.75 7.58
CA LYS A 69 0.62 19.29 6.54
C LYS A 69 1.73 18.43 7.15
N ALA A 70 2.34 18.83 8.26
CA ALA A 70 3.38 18.07 8.93
C ALA A 70 2.91 16.69 9.40
N GLN A 71 1.72 16.61 9.99
CA GLN A 71 1.10 15.36 10.41
C GLN A 71 0.86 14.44 9.23
N LYS A 72 0.20 14.91 8.17
CA LYS A 72 -0.02 14.14 6.93
C LYS A 72 1.29 13.66 6.31
N LEU A 73 2.35 14.47 6.41
CA LEU A 73 3.67 14.16 5.92
C LEU A 73 4.39 13.10 6.79
N MET A 74 4.19 13.11 8.11
CA MET A 74 4.75 12.12 9.04
C MET A 74 3.99 10.80 8.93
N ASP A 75 2.65 10.83 8.86
CA ASP A 75 1.79 9.66 8.62
C ASP A 75 2.17 8.94 7.32
N ASN A 76 2.43 9.69 6.24
CA ASN A 76 2.89 9.09 4.98
C ASN A 76 4.30 8.49 5.11
N THR A 77 5.17 9.04 5.96
CA THR A 77 6.52 8.51 6.15
C THR A 77 6.48 7.17 6.88
N ASP A 78 5.63 7.05 7.90
CA ASP A 78 5.41 5.78 8.60
C ASP A 78 4.74 4.73 7.70
N LYS A 79 3.85 5.15 6.79
CA LYS A 79 3.29 4.26 5.77
C LYS A 79 4.32 3.79 4.75
N ASP A 80 5.15 4.70 4.22
CA ASP A 80 6.22 4.37 3.28
C ASP A 80 7.20 3.37 3.93
N LEU A 81 7.57 3.60 5.20
CA LEU A 81 8.39 2.71 6.02
C LEU A 81 7.75 1.32 6.19
N HIS A 82 6.47 1.27 6.55
CA HIS A 82 5.75 0.02 6.75
C HIS A 82 5.60 -0.76 5.43
N PHE A 83 5.35 -0.06 4.33
CA PHE A 83 5.29 -0.63 2.99
C PHE A 83 6.63 -1.24 2.55
N GLU A 84 7.72 -0.47 2.66
CA GLU A 84 9.08 -0.95 2.35
C GLU A 84 9.41 -2.18 3.19
N LYS A 85 9.12 -2.17 4.50
CA LYS A 85 9.36 -3.30 5.39
C LYS A 85 8.64 -4.57 4.96
N GLU A 86 7.36 -4.49 4.59
CA GLU A 86 6.62 -5.69 4.12
C GLU A 86 7.13 -6.15 2.74
N LEU A 87 7.57 -5.24 1.86
CA LEU A 87 8.27 -5.60 0.61
C LEU A 87 9.58 -6.36 0.87
N TRP A 88 10.39 -5.89 1.83
CA TRP A 88 11.61 -6.58 2.24
C TRP A 88 11.31 -7.97 2.82
N SER A 89 10.29 -8.07 3.66
CA SER A 89 9.81 -9.35 4.21
C SER A 89 9.39 -10.33 3.11
N ALA A 90 8.64 -9.86 2.10
CA ALA A 90 8.27 -10.68 0.94
C ALA A 90 9.50 -11.11 0.12
N ALA A 91 10.45 -10.20 -0.10
CA ALA A 91 11.69 -10.49 -0.82
C ALA A 91 12.54 -11.54 -0.09
N ASP A 92 12.61 -11.48 1.24
CA ASP A 92 13.34 -12.46 2.05
C ASP A 92 12.72 -13.87 1.96
N LYS A 93 11.38 -13.98 1.84
CA LYS A 93 10.69 -15.27 1.63
C LYS A 93 10.95 -15.87 0.25
N LEU A 94 11.12 -15.04 -0.76
CA LEU A 94 11.37 -15.47 -2.12
C LEU A 94 12.85 -15.79 -2.39
N ARG A 95 13.77 -15.16 -1.65
CA ARG A 95 15.20 -15.34 -1.81
C ARG A 95 15.61 -16.81 -1.56
N GLY A 96 16.13 -17.46 -2.59
CA GLY A 96 16.58 -18.86 -2.52
C GLY A 96 15.53 -19.89 -2.92
N ASN A 97 14.27 -19.49 -3.10
CA ASN A 97 13.22 -20.36 -3.63
C ASN A 97 13.03 -20.21 -5.15
N ILE A 98 13.38 -19.05 -5.71
CA ILE A 98 13.13 -18.76 -7.13
C ILE A 98 14.28 -17.97 -7.77
N ASP A 99 14.38 -18.01 -9.10
CA ASP A 99 15.36 -17.22 -9.84
C ASP A 99 15.05 -15.71 -9.80
N ALA A 100 16.12 -14.91 -9.85
CA ALA A 100 16.02 -13.44 -9.89
C ALA A 100 15.21 -12.91 -11.10
N SER A 101 15.08 -13.67 -12.19
CA SER A 101 14.27 -13.24 -13.34
C SER A 101 12.76 -13.29 -13.09
N ASP A 102 12.32 -14.21 -12.25
CA ASP A 102 10.91 -14.59 -12.13
C ASP A 102 10.23 -13.87 -10.95
N TYR A 103 10.99 -13.46 -9.92
CA TYR A 103 10.40 -12.94 -8.68
C TYR A 103 9.67 -11.62 -8.90
N LYS A 104 10.20 -10.79 -9.78
CA LYS A 104 9.63 -9.47 -10.05
C LYS A 104 8.21 -9.61 -10.59
N TYR A 105 7.92 -10.63 -11.39
CA TYR A 105 6.60 -10.82 -11.98
C TYR A 105 5.58 -11.33 -10.96
N ILE A 106 6.01 -12.22 -10.06
CA ILE A 106 5.16 -12.75 -8.98
C ILE A 106 4.81 -11.63 -8.00
N VAL A 107 5.82 -10.92 -7.50
CA VAL A 107 5.67 -9.84 -6.53
C VAL A 107 4.87 -8.70 -7.11
N LEU A 108 5.22 -8.22 -8.31
CA LEU A 108 4.53 -7.11 -8.95
C LEU A 108 3.07 -7.47 -9.27
N GLY A 109 2.81 -8.71 -9.71
CA GLY A 109 1.45 -9.18 -9.93
C GLY A 109 0.62 -9.20 -8.65
N LEU A 110 1.15 -9.74 -7.54
CA LEU A 110 0.43 -9.77 -6.27
C LEU A 110 0.18 -8.37 -5.70
N ILE A 111 1.15 -7.47 -5.80
CA ILE A 111 1.01 -6.06 -5.40
C ILE A 111 -0.06 -5.38 -6.25
N PHE A 112 -0.03 -5.57 -7.57
CA PHE A 112 -1.04 -5.05 -8.47
C PHE A 112 -2.44 -5.54 -8.09
N LEU A 113 -2.59 -6.85 -7.84
CA LEU A 113 -3.86 -7.46 -7.45
C LEU A 113 -4.41 -6.90 -6.14
N LYS A 114 -3.53 -6.71 -5.14
CA LYS A 114 -3.88 -6.04 -3.88
C LYS A 114 -4.34 -4.60 -4.11
N TYR A 115 -3.56 -3.85 -4.89
CA TYR A 115 -3.84 -2.44 -5.20
C TYR A 115 -5.21 -2.26 -5.88
N VAL A 116 -5.49 -3.03 -6.95
CA VAL A 116 -6.78 -2.90 -7.65
C VAL A 116 -7.95 -3.38 -6.80
N SER A 117 -7.73 -4.37 -5.92
CA SER A 117 -8.75 -4.81 -4.95
C SER A 117 -9.05 -3.70 -3.94
N ASP A 118 -8.05 -3.02 -3.40
CA ASP A 118 -8.24 -1.91 -2.46
C ASP A 118 -8.99 -0.73 -3.11
N ALA A 119 -8.61 -0.35 -4.33
CA ALA A 119 -9.30 0.70 -5.09
C ALA A 119 -10.78 0.33 -5.32
N TYR A 120 -11.04 -0.94 -5.66
CA TYR A 120 -12.39 -1.48 -5.78
C TYR A 120 -13.16 -1.39 -4.46
N TYR A 121 -12.59 -1.81 -3.33
CA TYR A 121 -13.25 -1.74 -2.03
C TYR A 121 -13.53 -0.30 -1.58
N ASN A 122 -12.59 0.62 -1.82
CA ASN A 122 -12.77 2.04 -1.52
C ASN A 122 -13.96 2.61 -2.31
N THR A 123 -14.00 2.34 -3.61
CA THR A 123 -15.09 2.78 -4.49
C THR A 123 -16.43 2.13 -4.11
N LYS A 124 -16.43 0.82 -3.83
CA LYS A 124 -17.62 0.10 -3.33
C LYS A 124 -18.16 0.73 -2.06
N THR A 125 -17.28 1.06 -1.10
CA THR A 125 -17.66 1.70 0.17
C THR A 125 -18.27 3.08 -0.08
N LYS A 126 -17.63 3.92 -0.91
CA LYS A 126 -18.17 5.24 -1.30
C LYS A 126 -19.55 5.13 -1.95
N LEU A 127 -19.74 4.16 -2.84
CA LEU A 127 -21.02 3.90 -3.49
C LEU A 127 -22.07 3.47 -2.46
N LEU A 128 -21.76 2.53 -1.57
CA LEU A 128 -22.68 2.10 -0.51
C LEU A 128 -23.10 3.27 0.38
N THR A 129 -22.17 4.15 0.77
CA THR A 129 -22.49 5.36 1.54
C THR A 129 -23.49 6.24 0.79
N LYS A 130 -23.23 6.55 -0.49
CA LYS A 130 -24.14 7.35 -1.34
C LYS A 130 -25.52 6.72 -1.49
N LEU A 131 -25.59 5.40 -1.64
CA LEU A 131 -26.84 4.64 -1.79
C LEU A 131 -27.63 4.54 -0.48
N SER A 132 -26.95 4.60 0.68
CA SER A 132 -27.58 4.52 2.00
C SER A 132 -28.05 5.87 2.55
N ASP A 133 -27.62 6.99 1.95
CA ASP A 133 -28.00 8.34 2.38
C ASP A 133 -29.45 8.63 2.00
N VAL A 134 -30.35 8.65 2.99
CA VAL A 134 -31.79 8.93 2.84
C VAL A 134 -32.06 10.27 2.17
N LYS A 135 -31.14 11.24 2.30
CA LYS A 135 -31.27 12.58 1.70
C LYS A 135 -30.57 12.67 0.34
N GLY A 136 -29.85 11.64 -0.07
CA GLY A 136 -29.07 11.60 -1.30
C GLY A 136 -29.91 11.30 -2.53
N THR A 137 -29.55 11.88 -3.67
CA THR A 137 -30.20 11.64 -4.98
C THR A 137 -30.17 10.17 -5.41
N TYR A 138 -29.20 9.40 -4.91
CA TYR A 138 -28.99 7.99 -5.26
C TYR A 138 -29.51 7.03 -4.19
N TYR A 139 -30.33 7.48 -3.24
CA TYR A 139 -30.82 6.64 -2.15
C TYR A 139 -31.54 5.38 -2.65
N VAL A 140 -31.19 4.24 -2.08
CA VAL A 140 -31.87 2.96 -2.29
C VAL A 140 -32.14 2.36 -0.91
N GLY A 141 -33.41 2.37 -0.48
CA GLY A 141 -33.79 1.94 0.87
C GLY A 141 -33.58 0.46 1.15
N ASN A 142 -33.71 -0.40 0.13
CA ASN A 142 -33.51 -1.84 0.26
C ASN A 142 -32.01 -2.21 0.21
N GLU A 143 -31.53 -2.97 1.19
CA GLU A 143 -30.11 -3.36 1.29
C GLU A 143 -29.67 -4.33 0.18
N GLU A 144 -30.50 -5.28 -0.21
CA GLU A 144 -30.21 -6.23 -1.30
C GLU A 144 -30.11 -5.49 -2.64
N ALA A 145 -30.99 -4.51 -2.86
CA ALA A 145 -30.92 -3.64 -4.02
C ALA A 145 -29.62 -2.82 -4.02
N ARG A 146 -29.17 -2.30 -2.86
CA ARG A 146 -27.84 -1.66 -2.75
C ARG A 146 -26.71 -2.60 -3.12
N LYS A 147 -26.75 -3.85 -2.64
CA LYS A 147 -25.75 -4.89 -2.98
C LYS A 147 -25.74 -5.16 -4.47
N SER A 148 -26.89 -5.28 -5.12
CA SER A 148 -26.96 -5.46 -6.57
C SER A 148 -26.40 -4.27 -7.35
N VAL A 149 -26.68 -3.04 -6.91
CA VAL A 149 -26.17 -1.83 -7.60
C VAL A 149 -24.66 -1.71 -7.54
N VAL A 150 -24.03 -2.09 -6.41
CA VAL A 150 -22.55 -2.05 -6.30
C VAL A 150 -21.86 -3.23 -6.99
N GLU A 151 -22.60 -4.19 -7.53
CA GLU A 151 -22.04 -5.27 -8.35
C GLU A 151 -22.17 -4.97 -9.86
N ASP A 152 -22.56 -3.74 -10.23
CA ASP A 152 -22.56 -3.25 -11.62
C ASP A 152 -21.18 -2.69 -12.01
N PRO A 153 -20.46 -3.31 -12.97
CA PRO A 153 -19.13 -2.86 -13.40
C PRO A 153 -19.09 -1.42 -13.90
N ASN A 154 -20.19 -0.89 -14.44
CA ASN A 154 -20.22 0.48 -14.98
C ASN A 154 -20.06 1.54 -13.89
N ARG A 155 -20.38 1.22 -12.63
CA ARG A 155 -20.21 2.14 -11.49
C ARG A 155 -18.75 2.42 -11.16
N TYR A 156 -17.85 1.54 -11.56
CA TYR A 156 -16.42 1.62 -11.28
C TYR A 156 -15.66 2.28 -12.43
N ARG A 157 -16.03 1.95 -13.67
CA ARG A 157 -15.40 2.48 -14.89
C ARG A 157 -15.40 4.01 -14.95
N GLY A 158 -16.48 4.66 -14.49
CA GLY A 158 -16.59 6.12 -14.47
C GLY A 158 -15.64 6.82 -13.49
N GLU A 159 -15.18 6.10 -12.47
CA GLU A 159 -14.22 6.58 -11.46
C GLU A 159 -12.77 6.15 -11.81
N GLY A 160 -12.55 5.53 -12.98
CA GLY A 160 -11.25 5.02 -13.38
C GLY A 160 -10.81 3.76 -12.61
N VAL A 161 -11.73 3.10 -11.92
CA VAL A 161 -11.45 1.92 -11.08
C VAL A 161 -11.86 0.64 -11.82
N PHE A 162 -11.03 -0.39 -11.75
CA PHE A 162 -11.35 -1.70 -12.31
C PHE A 162 -12.44 -2.39 -11.49
N PHE A 163 -13.41 -3.01 -12.17
CA PHE A 163 -14.33 -3.90 -11.48
C PHE A 163 -13.62 -5.22 -11.20
N ILE A 164 -13.73 -5.70 -9.96
CA ILE A 164 -13.07 -6.92 -9.49
C ILE A 164 -14.13 -7.98 -9.14
N PRO A 165 -14.23 -9.06 -9.95
CA PRO A 165 -15.12 -10.17 -9.70
C PRO A 165 -14.88 -10.83 -8.34
N GLU A 166 -15.90 -11.48 -7.78
CA GLU A 166 -15.84 -12.00 -6.41
C GLU A 166 -14.65 -12.95 -6.15
N LYS A 167 -14.33 -13.84 -7.09
CA LYS A 167 -13.22 -14.78 -6.94
C LYS A 167 -11.85 -14.15 -7.19
N ALA A 168 -11.81 -12.96 -7.77
CA ALA A 168 -10.59 -12.21 -7.99
C ALA A 168 -10.29 -11.17 -6.89
N ARG A 169 -11.21 -11.02 -5.92
CA ARG A 169 -11.06 -10.10 -4.80
C ARG A 169 -9.96 -10.58 -3.84
N TRP A 170 -9.16 -9.63 -3.33
CA TRP A 170 -8.08 -9.95 -2.40
C TRP A 170 -8.53 -10.75 -1.18
N GLU A 171 -9.66 -10.41 -0.56
CA GLU A 171 -10.17 -11.15 0.61
C GLU A 171 -10.54 -12.60 0.29
N TYR A 172 -10.99 -12.88 -0.94
CA TYR A 172 -11.20 -14.26 -1.39
C TYR A 172 -9.88 -15.02 -1.42
N LEU A 173 -8.85 -14.46 -2.05
CA LEU A 173 -7.53 -15.09 -2.14
C LEU A 173 -6.86 -15.27 -0.78
N ARG A 174 -7.00 -14.27 0.11
CA ARG A 174 -6.54 -14.35 1.49
C ARG A 174 -7.20 -15.49 2.24
N SER A 175 -8.51 -15.71 2.06
CA SER A 175 -9.21 -16.86 2.64
C SER A 175 -8.70 -18.22 2.13
N LYS A 176 -8.06 -18.22 0.96
CA LYS A 176 -7.45 -19.41 0.32
C LYS A 176 -5.94 -19.51 0.53
N ALA A 177 -5.31 -18.60 1.27
CA ALA A 177 -3.85 -18.56 1.42
C ALA A 177 -3.26 -19.88 1.98
N GLY A 178 -4.00 -20.62 2.80
CA GLY A 178 -3.57 -21.93 3.31
C GLY A 178 -3.91 -23.13 2.40
N HIS A 179 -4.53 -22.92 1.24
CA HIS A 179 -4.97 -23.98 0.36
C HIS A 179 -3.83 -24.44 -0.57
N PRO A 180 -3.67 -25.75 -0.84
CA PRO A 180 -2.62 -26.25 -1.73
C PRO A 180 -2.71 -25.68 -3.15
N ASP A 181 -3.93 -25.39 -3.63
CA ASP A 181 -4.17 -24.80 -4.95
C ASP A 181 -4.13 -23.26 -4.98
N ILE A 182 -3.51 -22.58 -4.01
CA ILE A 182 -3.44 -21.10 -3.99
C ILE A 182 -2.90 -20.50 -5.30
N ALA A 183 -1.89 -21.14 -5.91
CA ALA A 183 -1.35 -20.71 -7.20
C ALA A 183 -2.42 -20.67 -8.30
N LYS A 184 -3.31 -21.68 -8.32
CA LYS A 184 -4.42 -21.77 -9.26
C LYS A 184 -5.45 -20.69 -9.02
N PHE A 185 -5.81 -20.42 -7.76
CA PHE A 185 -6.76 -19.35 -7.46
C PHE A 185 -6.23 -17.97 -7.86
N ILE A 186 -4.91 -17.74 -7.73
CA ILE A 186 -4.29 -16.50 -8.20
C ILE A 186 -4.33 -16.42 -9.73
N ASP A 187 -3.98 -17.48 -10.46
CA ASP A 187 -4.06 -17.51 -11.92
C ASP A 187 -5.50 -17.25 -12.41
N GLU A 188 -6.49 -17.90 -11.80
CA GLU A 188 -7.92 -17.70 -12.08
C GLU A 188 -8.37 -16.26 -11.79
N ALA A 189 -7.91 -15.67 -10.69
CA ALA A 189 -8.21 -14.27 -10.35
C ALA A 189 -7.67 -13.29 -11.40
N MET A 190 -6.42 -13.48 -11.84
CA MET A 190 -5.80 -12.65 -12.87
C MET A 190 -6.56 -12.78 -14.20
N GLU A 191 -6.95 -13.99 -14.59
CA GLU A 191 -7.77 -14.21 -15.77
C GLU A 191 -9.14 -13.54 -15.69
N GLU A 192 -9.84 -13.64 -14.56
CA GLU A 192 -11.15 -13.02 -14.36
C GLU A 192 -11.06 -11.49 -14.44
N ILE A 193 -10.01 -10.89 -13.86
CA ILE A 193 -9.78 -9.44 -13.95
C ILE A 193 -9.54 -9.01 -15.39
N GLU A 194 -8.73 -9.75 -16.17
CA GLU A 194 -8.52 -9.43 -17.58
C GLU A 194 -9.80 -9.55 -18.41
N LYS A 195 -10.58 -10.62 -18.20
CA LYS A 195 -11.84 -10.87 -18.92
C LYS A 195 -12.85 -9.74 -18.69
N GLU A 196 -12.90 -9.21 -17.47
CA GLU A 196 -13.80 -8.12 -17.09
C GLU A 196 -13.30 -6.73 -17.54
N ASN A 197 -11.99 -6.57 -17.69
CA ASN A 197 -11.34 -5.30 -18.03
C ASN A 197 -10.43 -5.42 -19.29
N PRO A 198 -10.96 -5.91 -20.43
CA PRO A 198 -10.13 -6.34 -21.57
C PRO A 198 -9.44 -5.17 -22.28
N LYS A 199 -10.03 -3.96 -22.25
CA LYS A 199 -9.46 -2.79 -22.94
C LYS A 199 -8.12 -2.34 -22.33
N GLN A 200 -7.91 -2.57 -21.04
CA GLN A 200 -6.74 -2.09 -20.31
C GLN A 200 -5.79 -3.22 -19.92
N LEU A 201 -6.30 -4.43 -19.68
CA LEU A 201 -5.53 -5.49 -19.02
C LEU A 201 -5.30 -6.75 -19.88
N SER A 202 -5.82 -6.81 -21.11
CA SER A 202 -5.65 -8.00 -21.97
C SER A 202 -4.17 -8.36 -22.18
N GLY A 203 -3.76 -9.51 -21.65
CA GLY A 203 -2.39 -10.02 -21.78
C GLY A 203 -1.35 -9.32 -20.89
N VAL A 204 -1.79 -8.47 -19.95
CA VAL A 204 -0.90 -7.69 -19.07
C VAL A 204 -0.58 -8.45 -17.78
N LEU A 205 -1.56 -9.18 -17.23
CA LEU A 205 -1.41 -9.83 -15.94
C LEU A 205 -0.69 -11.17 -16.05
N PRO A 206 0.24 -11.46 -15.12
CA PRO A 206 0.90 -12.76 -15.05
C PRO A 206 -0.12 -13.84 -14.69
N LYS A 207 -0.08 -14.96 -15.43
CA LYS A 207 -1.01 -16.11 -15.28
C LYS A 207 -0.22 -17.44 -15.27
N ASN A 208 0.96 -17.41 -14.66
CA ASN A 208 1.89 -18.52 -14.62
C ASN A 208 2.28 -18.90 -13.19
N TYR A 209 1.46 -18.55 -12.20
CA TYR A 209 1.73 -18.85 -10.79
C TYR A 209 1.80 -20.36 -10.56
N ILE A 210 0.97 -21.17 -11.23
CA ILE A 210 1.04 -22.65 -11.17
C ILE A 210 2.37 -23.19 -11.72
N ARG A 211 2.95 -22.54 -12.74
CA ARG A 211 4.15 -23.02 -13.43
C ARG A 211 5.44 -22.60 -12.74
N THR A 212 5.37 -21.62 -11.85
CA THR A 212 6.50 -21.21 -11.04
C THR A 212 6.87 -22.33 -10.07
N PRO A 213 8.15 -22.69 -9.93
CA PRO A 213 8.62 -23.66 -8.94
C PRO A 213 8.59 -23.06 -7.53
N LEU A 214 7.43 -22.60 -7.08
CA LEU A 214 7.23 -22.00 -5.78
C LEU A 214 6.26 -22.84 -4.97
N GLU A 215 6.68 -23.22 -3.77
CA GLU A 215 5.85 -24.01 -2.86
C GLU A 215 4.57 -23.25 -2.48
N PRO A 216 3.39 -23.90 -2.45
CA PRO A 216 2.11 -23.25 -2.16
C PRO A 216 2.10 -22.47 -0.84
N HIS A 217 2.77 -22.97 0.19
CA HIS A 217 2.85 -22.29 1.48
C HIS A 217 3.53 -20.91 1.37
N ILE A 218 4.53 -20.75 0.49
CA ILE A 218 5.24 -19.48 0.31
C ILE A 218 4.31 -18.47 -0.37
N LEU A 219 3.52 -18.88 -1.37
CA LEU A 219 2.50 -18.02 -1.98
C LEU A 219 1.47 -17.56 -0.94
N GLY A 220 1.02 -18.47 -0.08
CA GLY A 220 0.15 -18.14 1.04
C GLY A 220 0.75 -17.11 1.99
N GLU A 221 2.03 -17.27 2.36
CA GLU A 221 2.76 -16.30 3.18
C GLU A 221 2.86 -14.94 2.50
N LEU A 222 3.14 -14.89 1.19
CA LEU A 222 3.21 -13.64 0.43
C LEU A 222 1.86 -12.89 0.43
N VAL A 223 0.76 -13.61 0.21
CA VAL A 223 -0.60 -13.04 0.32
C VAL A 223 -0.82 -12.48 1.73
N ASN A 224 -0.38 -13.17 2.78
CA ASN A 224 -0.50 -12.66 4.15
C ASN A 224 0.38 -11.43 4.43
N ILE A 225 1.61 -11.39 3.89
CA ILE A 225 2.52 -10.24 4.00
C ILE A 225 1.89 -9.01 3.32
N PHE A 226 1.46 -9.15 2.07
CA PHE A 226 0.85 -8.04 1.33
C PHE A 226 -0.53 -7.62 1.87
N SER A 227 -1.21 -8.48 2.62
CA SER A 227 -2.46 -8.12 3.31
C SER A 227 -2.26 -7.07 4.43
N LYS A 228 -1.03 -6.86 4.90
CA LYS A 228 -0.72 -5.82 5.89
C LYS A 228 -0.47 -4.44 5.26
N ILE A 229 -0.44 -4.39 3.93
CA ILE A 229 -0.30 -3.16 3.17
C ILE A 229 -1.71 -2.66 2.85
N ASP A 230 -1.95 -1.38 3.08
CA ASP A 230 -3.22 -0.72 2.77
C ASP A 230 -2.98 0.39 1.73
N PHE A 231 -3.51 0.20 0.53
CA PHE A 231 -3.43 1.19 -0.55
C PHE A 231 -4.64 2.13 -0.61
N SER A 232 -5.62 1.97 0.28
CA SER A 232 -6.89 2.72 0.23
C SER A 232 -6.74 4.23 0.51
N GLU A 233 -5.61 4.65 1.10
CA GLU A 233 -5.37 6.05 1.49
C GLU A 233 -4.61 6.89 0.44
N ASP A 234 -3.99 6.25 -0.57
CA ASP A 234 -3.11 6.94 -1.53
C ASP A 234 -3.87 7.76 -2.59
N GLU A 235 -5.19 7.57 -2.72
CA GLU A 235 -6.04 8.28 -3.69
C GLU A 235 -6.45 9.71 -3.27
N LYS A 236 -6.09 10.19 -2.08
CA LYS A 236 -6.44 11.57 -1.64
C LYS A 236 -5.45 12.64 -2.14
N LYS A 237 -5.04 12.57 -3.41
CA LYS A 237 -4.18 13.57 -4.06
C LYS A 237 -4.95 14.46 -5.02
#